data_AF-A0A517SZD9-F1
#
_entry.id   AF-A0A517SZD9-F1
#
_cell.length_a   1.000
_cell.length_b   1.000
_cell.length_c   1.000
_cell.angle_alpha   90.00
_cell.angle_beta   90.00
_cell.angle_gamma   90.00
#
_symmetry.space_group_name_H-M   'P 1'
#
loop_
_entity.id
_entity.type
_entity.pdbx_description
1 polymer ?
#
loop_
_entity_poly.entity_id
_entity_poly.type
_entity_poly.pdbx_seq_one_letter_code
_entity_poly.pdbx_strand_id
1 'polypeptide(L)' 'MTTPLKSGDRVRLISMTDDPVPIPIGATGTVTGLYPQSGWTQVDVEWDNGRSLMLSIPPDVVERIESPKDVPTC' A
#
# COMPACT_ATOMS: atom_id res chain seq x y z
N MET A 1 -1.42 16.82 -2.63
CA MET A 1 -2.65 16.20 -2.13
C MET A 1 -2.46 14.70 -2.30
N THR A 2 -2.31 13.95 -1.21
CA THR A 2 -2.10 12.50 -1.29
C THR A 2 -3.43 11.88 -1.67
N THR A 3 -3.55 11.38 -2.89
CA THR A 3 -4.77 10.72 -3.38
C THR A 3 -5.12 9.56 -2.44
N PRO A 4 -6.39 9.44 -2.00
CA PRO A 4 -6.80 8.31 -1.17
C PRO A 4 -6.53 7.00 -1.91
N LEU A 5 -5.92 6.04 -1.21
CA LEU A 5 -5.71 4.69 -1.71
C LEU A 5 -7.07 4.02 -1.97
N LYS A 6 -7.14 3.13 -2.95
CA LYS A 6 -8.30 2.27 -3.24
C LYS A 6 -7.90 0.82 -3.42
N SER A 7 -8.84 -0.10 -3.22
CA SER A 7 -8.64 -1.52 -3.56
C SER A 7 -8.30 -1.65 -5.05
N GLY A 8 -7.34 -2.52 -5.34
CA GLY A 8 -6.74 -2.71 -6.65
C GLY A 8 -5.57 -1.79 -6.96
N ASP A 9 -5.26 -0.80 -6.11
CA ASP A 9 -4.09 0.04 -6.31
C ASP A 9 -2.79 -0.73 -6.08
N ARG A 10 -1.80 -0.40 -6.90
CA ARG A 10 -0.42 -0.82 -6.69
C ARG A 10 0.26 0.16 -5.76
N VAL A 11 0.84 -0.36 -4.69
CA VAL A 11 1.52 0.41 -3.66
C VAL A 11 2.93 -0.11 -3.46
N ARG A 12 3.81 0.79 -3.01
CA ARG A 12 5.17 0.51 -2.59
C ARG A 12 5.33 0.92 -1.13
N LEU A 13 5.90 0.05 -0.32
CA LEU A 13 6.17 0.36 1.08
C LEU A 13 7.31 1.38 1.19
N ILE A 14 7.08 2.46 1.93
CA ILE A 14 8.08 3.51 2.19
C ILE A 14 8.62 3.39 3.61
N SER A 15 7.75 3.16 4.59
CA SER A 15 8.15 3.01 5.99
C SER A 15 7.16 2.12 6.74
N MET A 16 7.70 1.28 7.62
CA MET A 16 6.96 0.43 8.56
C MET A 16 7.75 0.38 9.87
N THR A 17 7.22 0.99 10.92
CA THR A 17 8.02 1.31 12.13
C THR A 17 7.79 0.31 13.26
N ASP A 18 6.60 -0.28 13.35
CA ASP A 18 6.14 -1.00 14.55
C ASP A 18 5.92 -2.51 14.36
N ASP A 19 6.29 -3.07 13.20
CA ASP A 19 6.08 -4.50 12.90
C ASP A 19 7.33 -5.34 13.26
N PRO A 20 7.18 -6.46 14.00
CA PRO A 20 8.30 -7.32 14.39
C PRO A 20 8.90 -8.12 13.22
N VAL A 21 8.17 -8.29 12.11
CA VAL A 21 8.61 -8.96 10.87
C VAL A 21 8.21 -8.09 9.67
N PRO A 22 8.82 -6.90 9.54
CA PRO A 22 8.36 -5.89 8.62
C PRO A 22 8.47 -6.37 7.18
N ILE A 23 7.60 -5.84 6.32
CA ILE A 23 7.77 -5.99 4.88
C ILE A 23 9.00 -5.16 4.47
N PRO A 24 9.85 -5.64 3.56
CA PRO A 24 11.03 -4.90 3.13
C PRO A 24 10.63 -3.53 2.56
N ILE A 25 11.32 -2.46 2.98
CA ILE A 25 11.11 -1.14 2.40
C ILE A 25 11.36 -1.22 0.90
N GLY A 26 10.44 -0.66 0.13
CA GLY A 26 10.42 -0.70 -1.32
C GLY A 26 9.77 -1.94 -1.93
N ALA A 27 9.31 -2.90 -1.12
CA ALA A 27 8.45 -3.96 -1.61
C ALA A 27 7.17 -3.38 -2.21
N THR A 28 6.66 -4.06 -3.23
CA THR A 28 5.44 -3.69 -3.94
C THR A 28 4.34 -4.69 -3.68
N GLY A 29 3.11 -4.20 -3.67
CA GLY A 29 1.93 -5.02 -3.43
C GLY A 29 0.68 -4.38 -4.01
N THR A 30 -0.40 -5.14 -3.97
CA THR A 30 -1.73 -4.73 -4.41
C THR A 30 -2.62 -4.56 -3.21
N VAL A 31 -3.27 -3.41 -3.09
CA VAL A 31 -4.25 -3.16 -2.02
C VAL A 31 -5.47 -4.03 -2.29
N THR A 32 -5.85 -4.87 -1.33
CA THR A 32 -7.03 -5.73 -1.44
C THR A 32 -8.21 -5.15 -0.67
N GLY A 33 -7.95 -4.47 0.45
CA GLY A 33 -8.99 -3.88 1.30
C GLY A 33 -8.55 -2.60 1.99
N LEU A 34 -9.50 -1.70 2.24
CA LEU A 34 -9.31 -0.53 3.09
C LEU A 34 -10.42 -0.46 4.13
N TYR A 35 -10.02 -0.32 5.38
CA TYR A 35 -10.92 -0.24 6.51
C TYR A 35 -10.56 1.03 7.31
N PRO A 36 -11.23 2.16 7.03
CA PRO A 36 -11.01 3.40 7.77
C PRO A 36 -11.49 3.23 9.22
N GLN A 37 -10.65 3.64 10.15
CA GLN A 37 -10.88 3.62 11.59
C GLN A 37 -10.88 5.05 12.14
N SER A 38 -11.21 5.22 13.42
CA SER A 38 -11.15 6.53 14.07
C SER A 38 -9.70 6.97 14.27
N GLY A 39 -9.16 7.73 13.32
CA GLY A 39 -7.83 8.33 13.38
C GLY A 39 -6.71 7.58 12.64
N TRP A 40 -7.00 6.42 12.06
CA TRP A 40 -6.07 5.65 11.22
C TRP A 40 -6.85 4.79 10.21
N THR A 41 -6.17 4.19 9.24
CA THR A 41 -6.78 3.30 8.24
C THR A 41 -5.98 2.02 8.17
N GLN A 42 -6.68 0.90 8.30
CA GLN A 42 -6.12 -0.40 7.98
C GLN A 42 -6.15 -0.59 6.46
N VAL A 43 -5.02 -0.94 5.88
CA VAL A 43 -4.88 -1.24 4.45
C VAL A 43 -4.35 -2.65 4.30
N ASP A 44 -5.18 -3.55 3.80
CA ASP A 44 -4.75 -4.90 3.49
C ASP A 44 -4.04 -4.92 2.15
N VAL A 45 -2.81 -5.45 2.13
CA VAL A 45 -1.98 -5.52 0.93
C VAL A 45 -1.51 -6.95 0.71
N GLU A 46 -1.73 -7.43 -0.51
CA GLU A 46 -1.10 -8.64 -1.01
C GLU A 46 0.22 -8.25 -1.67
N TRP A 47 1.33 -8.63 -1.05
CA TRP A 47 2.67 -8.26 -1.49
C TRP A 47 3.20 -9.25 -2.52
N ASP A 48 3.97 -8.77 -3.49
CA ASP A 48 4.50 -9.61 -4.59
C ASP A 48 5.48 -10.68 -4.11
N ASN A 49 6.01 -10.53 -2.89
CA ASN A 49 6.86 -11.52 -2.26
C ASN A 49 6.08 -12.72 -1.68
N GLY A 50 4.76 -12.79 -1.94
CA GLY A 50 3.88 -13.87 -1.50
C GLY A 50 3.37 -13.74 -0.06
N ARG A 51 3.66 -12.62 0.63
CA ARG A 51 3.08 -12.31 1.94
C ARG A 51 1.79 -11.52 1.78
N SER A 52 0.83 -11.77 2.66
CA SER A 52 -0.32 -10.90 2.87
C SER A 52 -0.17 -10.26 4.24
N LEU A 53 -0.09 -8.93 4.30
CA LEU A 53 0.07 -8.19 5.55
C LEU A 53 -0.76 -6.91 5.49
N MET A 54 -1.39 -6.55 6.61
CA MET A 54 -2.07 -5.27 6.76
C MET A 54 -1.09 -4.16 7.15
N LEU A 55 -1.40 -2.93 6.75
CA LEU A 55 -0.70 -1.72 7.16
C LEU A 55 -1.63 -0.83 7.99
N SER A 56 -1.06 -0.13 8.96
CA SER A 56 -1.76 0.85 9.79
C SER A 56 -1.32 2.26 9.40
N ILE A 57 -2.16 3.01 8.68
CA ILE A 57 -1.79 4.33 8.16
C ILE A 57 -2.60 5.44 8.86
N PRO A 58 -1.94 6.39 9.57
CA PRO A 58 -0.57 6.33 10.09
C PRO A 58 -0.41 5.26 11.22
N PRO A 59 0.83 4.82 11.56
CA PRO A 59 2.13 5.41 11.19
C PRO A 59 2.80 4.88 9.91
N ASP A 60 2.32 3.77 9.34
CA ASP A 60 2.91 3.20 8.13
C ASP A 60 2.75 4.15 6.94
N VAL A 61 3.73 4.11 6.03
CA VAL A 61 3.75 4.99 4.85
C VAL A 61 3.92 4.14 3.61
N VAL A 62 3.00 4.33 2.66
CA VAL A 62 3.08 3.75 1.33
C VAL A 62 2.93 4.81 0.25
N GLU A 63 3.55 4.54 -0.88
CA GLU A 63 3.41 5.33 -2.09
C GLU A 63 2.59 4.54 -3.10
N ARG A 64 1.59 5.17 -3.70
CA ARG A 64 0.85 4.59 -4.81
C ARG A 64 1.71 4.72 -6.08
N ILE A 65 2.02 3.58 -6.69
CA ILE A 65 2.95 3.47 -7.82
C ILE A 65 2.26 3.24 -9.18
N GLU A 66 0.95 3.52 -9.29
CA GLU A 66 0.13 3.44 -10.52
C GLU A 66 0.80 2.77 -11.74
N SER A 67 0.43 1.53 -12.07
CA SER A 67 0.94 0.88 -13.28
C SER A 67 0.29 1.46 -14.56
N PRO A 68 1.01 1.47 -15.70
CA PRO A 68 0.99 2.53 -16.68
C PRO A 68 -0.26 2.51 -17.56
N LYS A 69 -1.10 3.54 -17.43
CA LYS A 69 -2.01 3.96 -18.50
C LYS A 69 -1.88 5.46 -18.73
N ASP A 70 -0.66 5.85 -19.07
CA ASP A 70 -0.45 6.85 -20.12
C ASP A 70 0.42 6.18 -21.20
N VAL A 71 -0.10 5.10 -21.78
CA VAL A 71 0.25 4.76 -23.15
C VAL A 71 -0.68 5.63 -23.99
N PRO A 72 -0.21 6.74 -24.59
CA PRO A 72 -0.98 7.38 -25.65
C PRO A 72 -1.12 6.32 -26.75
N THR A 73 -2.32 5.76 -26.87
CA THR A 73 -2.66 4.98 -28.06
C THR A 73 -2.87 6.01 -29.17
N CYS A 74 -2.01 5.88 -30.19
CA CYS A 74 -1.89 6.61 -31.46
C CYS A 74 -2.98 7.63 -31.83
#